data_AF-A0A821D4Q8-F1
#
_entry.id   AF-A0A821D4Q8-F1
#
_cell.length_a   1.000
_cell.length_b   1.000
_cell.length_c   1.000
_cell.angle_alpha   90.00
_cell.angle_beta   90.00
_cell.angle_gamma   90.00
#
_symmetry.space_group_name_H-M   'P 1'
#
loop_
_entity.id
_entity.type
_entity.pdbx_description
1 polymer ?
#
loop_
_entity_poly.entity_id
_entity_poly.type
_entity_poly.pdbx_seq_one_letter_code
_entity_poly.pdbx_strand_id
1 'polypeptide(L)'
;MLAVIIPLACIREGQQLLYELRLLNKKSYASVGHHMGIFGSSALLAFCLEFSEFLLVSNTSSLTLSVSGIFKEVVMLYLAVEYNNNQLNAINIIGLVICLTGIVFHCILKFYTLQKEKPVNTDLVATERLLLRRLESADEWSLDGDSNTRRTSLND
;
A
#
# COMPACT_ATOMS: atom_id res chain seq x y z
N MET A 1 13.79 -4.87 11.40
CA MET A 1 14.62 -4.09 10.45
C MET A 1 15.66 -3.23 11.17
N LEU A 2 15.29 -2.39 12.14
CA LEU A 2 16.23 -1.52 12.89
C LEU A 2 17.38 -2.27 13.60
N ALA A 3 17.12 -3.41 14.24
CA ALA A 3 18.13 -4.19 14.96
C ALA A 3 19.24 -4.77 14.06
N VAL A 4 19.00 -4.93 12.75
CA VAL A 4 19.98 -5.44 11.78
C VAL A 4 20.71 -4.30 11.07
N ILE A 5 20.03 -3.16 10.87
CA ILE A 5 20.58 -2.01 10.16
C ILE A 5 21.52 -1.20 11.06
N ILE A 6 21.20 -1.03 12.34
CA ILE A 6 21.99 -0.20 13.28
C ILE A 6 23.44 -0.70 13.44
N PRO A 7 23.72 -2.00 13.65
CA PRO A 7 25.10 -2.48 13.77
C PRO A 7 25.90 -2.30 12.47
N LEU A 8 25.26 -2.53 11.31
CA LEU A 8 25.88 -2.45 9.99
C LEU A 8 26.17 -1.00 9.57
N ALA A 9 25.27 -0.07 9.91
CA ALA A 9 25.46 1.36 9.72
C ALA A 9 26.60 1.90 10.60
N CYS A 10 26.67 1.48 11.87
CA CYS A 10 27.75 1.87 12.77
C CYS A 10 29.13 1.44 12.26
N ILE A 11 29.26 0.23 11.72
CA ILE A 11 30.54 -0.31 11.24
C ILE A 11 30.98 0.37 9.94
N ARG A 12 30.05 0.65 9.02
CA ARG A 12 30.39 1.11 7.67
C ARG A 12 30.46 2.63 7.56
N GLU A 13 29.52 3.35 8.15
CA GLU A 13 29.41 4.81 8.03
C GLU A 13 29.99 5.55 9.23
N GLY A 14 30.19 4.87 10.37
CA GLY A 14 30.76 5.47 11.58
C GLY A 14 32.15 6.08 11.38
N GLN A 15 32.98 5.46 10.53
CA GLN A 15 34.32 5.99 10.21
C GLN A 15 34.26 7.24 9.31
N GLN A 16 33.25 7.33 8.45
CA GLN A 16 33.07 8.44 7.51
C GLN A 16 32.46 9.67 8.20
N LEU A 17 31.54 9.44 9.14
CA LEU A 17 30.96 10.48 10.00
C LEU A 17 31.99 11.18 10.89
N LEU A 18 32.97 10.45 11.43
CA LEU A 18 34.05 11.01 12.25
C LEU A 18 34.99 11.95 11.46
N TYR A 19 35.19 11.70 10.17
CA TYR A 19 35.99 12.56 9.29
C TYR A 19 35.24 13.84 8.88
N GLU A 20 33.96 13.72 8.52
CA GLU A 20 33.11 14.87 8.15
C GLU A 20 32.81 15.79 9.34
N LEU A 21 32.57 15.25 10.55
CA LEU A 21 32.38 16.06 11.77
C LEU A 21 33.61 16.93 12.09
N ARG A 22 34.82 16.43 11.80
CA ARG A 22 36.07 17.19 11.97
C ARG A 22 36.26 18.28 10.90
N LEU A 23 35.61 18.12 9.74
CA LEU A 23 35.67 19.03 8.60
C LEU A 23 34.56 20.10 8.63
N LEU A 24 33.41 19.79 9.24
CA LEU A 24 32.30 20.71 9.51
C LEU A 24 32.70 21.83 10.47
N ASN A 25 33.64 21.58 11.39
CA ASN A 25 34.20 22.61 12.27
C ASN A 25 34.98 23.73 11.53
N LYS A 26 35.24 23.57 10.22
CA LYS A 26 35.98 24.55 9.39
C LYS A 26 35.19 25.09 8.18
N LYS A 27 33.95 24.63 7.91
CA LYS A 27 33.21 24.98 6.68
C LYS A 27 32.11 26.01 6.89
N SER A 28 31.94 26.86 5.86
CA SER A 28 30.96 27.95 5.76
C SER A 28 29.50 27.45 5.73
N TYR A 29 28.62 28.13 6.48
CA TYR A 29 27.19 27.81 6.70
C TYR A 29 26.37 27.62 5.42
N ALA A 30 26.78 28.24 4.30
CA ALA A 30 26.06 28.17 3.03
C ALA A 30 26.03 26.75 2.42
N SER A 31 27.10 25.96 2.59
CA SER A 31 27.16 24.59 2.05
C SER A 31 26.30 23.62 2.87
N VAL A 32 26.16 23.85 4.18
CA VAL A 32 25.35 23.01 5.08
C VAL A 32 23.86 23.13 4.76
N GLY A 33 23.40 24.33 4.39
CA GLY A 33 22.01 24.56 4.00
C GLY A 33 21.56 23.73 2.80
N HIS A 34 22.42 23.58 1.78
CA HIS A 34 22.10 22.80 0.58
C HIS A 34 21.95 21.31 0.88
N HIS A 35 22.86 20.73 1.67
CA HIS A 35 22.76 19.33 2.08
C HIS A 35 21.53 19.06 2.96
N MET A 36 21.19 19.98 3.85
CA MET A 36 19.97 19.90 4.66
C MET A 36 18.72 19.94 3.77
N GLY A 37 18.71 20.77 2.73
CA GLY A 37 17.61 20.86 1.76
C GLY A 37 17.38 19.55 1.00
N ILE A 38 18.45 18.93 0.48
CA ILE A 38 18.35 17.63 -0.21
C ILE A 38 17.87 16.54 0.76
N PHE A 39 18.44 16.47 1.96
CA PHE A 39 18.04 15.47 2.96
C PHE A 39 16.57 15.64 3.37
N GLY A 40 16.13 16.88 3.60
CA GLY A 40 14.73 17.21 3.88
C GLY A 40 13.79 16.81 2.74
N SER A 41 14.19 17.03 1.48
CA SER A 41 13.39 16.62 0.32
C SER A 41 13.25 15.10 0.21
N SER A 42 14.33 14.33 0.48
CA SER A 42 14.27 12.86 0.51
C SER A 42 13.41 12.33 1.66
N ALA A 43 13.48 12.98 2.84
CA ALA A 43 12.67 12.61 3.99
C ALA A 43 11.17 12.89 3.76
N LEU A 44 10.84 14.02 3.12
CA LEU A 44 9.46 14.36 2.76
C LEU A 44 8.92 13.40 1.70
N LEU A 45 9.71 13.05 0.67
CA LEU A 45 9.32 12.07 -0.35
C LEU A 45 9.05 10.69 0.25
N ALA A 46 9.94 10.22 1.13
CA ALA A 46 9.75 8.96 1.84
C ALA A 46 8.47 9.00 2.70
N PHE A 47 8.26 10.08 3.47
CA PHE A 47 7.06 10.26 4.28
C PHE A 47 5.78 10.29 3.43
N CYS A 48 5.78 10.99 2.30
CA CYS A 48 4.64 11.03 1.39
C CYS A 48 4.34 9.65 0.78
N LEU A 49 5.35 8.85 0.43
CA LEU A 49 5.16 7.49 -0.08
C LEU A 49 4.55 6.57 1.00
N GLU A 50 5.02 6.66 2.24
CA GLU A 50 4.48 5.92 3.39
C GLU A 50 3.04 6.37 3.71
N PHE A 51 2.79 7.69 3.67
CA PHE A 51 1.48 8.28 3.97
C PHE A 51 0.44 8.01 2.87
N SER A 52 0.86 8.01 1.61
CA SER A 52 0.00 7.64 0.47
C SER A 52 -0.44 6.19 0.57
N GLU A 53 0.42 5.30 1.03
CA GLU A 53 0.07 3.89 1.27
C GLU A 53 -0.92 3.77 2.44
N PHE A 54 -0.65 4.48 3.54
CA PHE A 54 -1.53 4.51 4.71
C PHE A 54 -2.94 5.05 4.40
N LEU A 55 -3.06 6.18 3.69
CA LEU A 55 -4.34 6.76 3.30
C LEU A 55 -5.16 5.84 2.39
N LEU A 56 -4.47 5.15 1.48
CA LEU A 56 -5.12 4.24 0.55
C LEU A 56 -5.62 2.97 1.24
N VAL A 57 -4.86 2.45 2.22
CA VAL A 57 -5.30 1.37 3.11
C VAL A 57 -6.57 1.76 3.86
N SER A 58 -6.65 3.01 4.36
CA SER A 58 -7.81 3.46 5.13
C SER A 58 -9.09 3.63 4.32
N ASN A 59 -9.00 3.86 3.00
CA ASN A 59 -10.16 4.18 2.17
C ASN A 59 -10.57 3.09 1.17
N THR A 60 -9.79 2.01 0.99
CA THR A 60 -9.99 1.10 -0.15
C THR A 60 -9.81 -0.38 0.17
N SER A 61 -10.52 -1.24 -0.57
CA SER A 61 -10.50 -2.70 -0.44
C SER A 61 -9.13 -3.31 -0.84
N SER A 62 -8.87 -4.55 -0.41
CA SER A 62 -7.62 -5.32 -0.63
C SER A 62 -7.08 -5.32 -2.08
N LEU A 63 -7.98 -5.19 -3.07
CA LEU A 63 -7.63 -5.07 -4.48
C LEU A 63 -6.76 -3.83 -4.77
N THR A 64 -7.16 -2.67 -4.26
CA THR A 64 -6.49 -1.38 -4.50
C THR A 64 -5.16 -1.31 -3.77
N LEU A 65 -5.07 -1.91 -2.58
CA LEU A 65 -3.82 -2.04 -1.82
C LEU A 65 -2.76 -2.80 -2.63
N SER A 66 -3.17 -3.83 -3.37
CA SER A 66 -2.25 -4.55 -4.27
C SER A 66 -1.83 -3.73 -5.49
N VAL A 67 -2.74 -2.97 -6.10
CA VAL A 67 -2.39 -2.09 -7.24
C VAL A 67 -1.44 -0.97 -6.80
N SER A 68 -1.66 -0.41 -5.61
CA SER A 68 -0.81 0.62 -5.02
C SER A 68 0.59 0.13 -4.68
N GLY A 69 0.71 -1.07 -4.11
CA GLY A 69 2.02 -1.67 -3.85
C GLY A 69 2.85 -1.83 -5.13
N ILE A 70 2.22 -2.29 -6.22
CA ILE A 70 2.89 -2.40 -7.53
C ILE A 70 3.29 -1.02 -8.06
N PHE A 71 2.41 -0.02 -7.96
CA PHE A 71 2.71 1.35 -8.38
C PHE A 71 3.87 1.96 -7.58
N LYS A 72 3.91 1.74 -6.26
CA LYS A 72 5.00 2.17 -5.37
C LYS A 72 6.34 1.59 -5.79
N GLU A 73 6.39 0.28 -6.07
CA GLU A 73 7.61 -0.39 -6.55
C GLU A 73 8.08 0.17 -7.90
N VAL A 74 7.16 0.47 -8.83
CA VAL A 74 7.49 1.09 -10.13
C VAL A 74 8.05 2.50 -9.96
N VAL A 75 7.44 3.33 -9.10
CA VAL A 75 7.90 4.71 -8.84
C VAL A 75 9.28 4.70 -8.17
N MET A 76 9.49 3.82 -7.20
CA MET A 76 10.80 3.63 -6.56
C MET A 76 11.86 3.18 -7.57
N LEU A 77 11.53 2.26 -8.47
CA LEU A 77 12.43 1.81 -9.52
C LEU A 77 12.80 2.93 -10.48
N TYR A 78 11.82 3.73 -10.91
CA TYR A 78 12.04 4.88 -11.80
C TYR A 78 12.95 5.93 -11.14
N LEU A 79 12.68 6.29 -9.88
CA LEU A 79 13.53 7.19 -9.10
C LEU A 79 14.95 6.65 -8.93
N ALA A 80 15.11 5.34 -8.73
CA ALA A 80 16.42 4.71 -8.62
C ALA A 80 17.21 4.80 -9.95
N VAL A 81 16.55 4.66 -11.09
CA VAL A 81 17.19 4.81 -12.42
C VAL A 81 17.57 6.26 -12.68
N GLU A 82 16.65 7.19 -12.43
CA GLU A 82 16.88 8.63 -12.64
C GLU A 82 17.95 9.18 -11.70
N TYR A 83 18.01 8.73 -10.45
CA TYR A 83 19.04 9.17 -9.52
C TYR A 83 20.43 8.64 -9.91
N ASN A 84 20.48 7.48 -10.57
CA ASN A 84 21.73 6.79 -10.92
C ASN A 84 22.28 7.20 -12.29
N ASN A 85 22.07 8.47 -12.67
CA ASN A 85 22.46 9.16 -13.91
C ASN A 85 23.97 9.07 -14.29
N ASN A 86 24.79 8.31 -13.55
CA ASN A 86 26.22 8.12 -13.79
C ASN A 86 26.57 6.63 -13.92
N GLN A 87 27.17 6.27 -15.06
CA GLN A 87 27.82 4.98 -15.33
C GLN A 87 27.02 3.74 -14.86
N LEU A 88 25.82 3.55 -15.43
CA LEU A 88 25.10 2.28 -15.32
C LEU A 88 25.97 1.16 -15.92
N ASN A 89 26.71 0.47 -15.05
CA ASN A 89 27.51 -0.69 -15.44
C ASN A 89 26.58 -1.80 -15.95
N ALA A 90 27.06 -2.65 -16.86
CA ALA A 90 26.23 -3.65 -17.54
C ALA A 90 25.45 -4.55 -16.57
N ILE A 91 26.05 -4.88 -15.43
CA ILE A 91 25.43 -5.67 -14.35
C ILE A 91 24.23 -4.96 -13.71
N ASN A 92 24.29 -3.63 -13.55
CA ASN A 92 23.21 -2.86 -12.97
C ASN A 92 22.02 -2.76 -13.92
N ILE A 93 22.29 -2.68 -15.23
CA ILE A 93 21.26 -2.73 -16.28
C ILE A 93 20.59 -4.10 -16.29
N ILE A 94 21.37 -5.19 -16.19
CA ILE A 94 20.81 -6.55 -16.12
C ILE A 94 19.93 -6.71 -14.87
N GLY A 95 20.40 -6.24 -13.71
CA GLY A 95 19.62 -6.24 -12.47
C GLY A 95 18.32 -5.43 -12.59
N LEU A 96 18.37 -4.27 -13.25
CA LEU A 96 17.20 -3.45 -13.54
C LEU A 96 16.19 -4.19 -14.42
N VAL A 97 16.64 -4.82 -15.52
CA VAL A 97 15.78 -5.57 -16.44
C VAL A 97 15.11 -6.75 -15.73
N ILE A 98 15.84 -7.48 -14.87
CA ILE A 98 15.28 -8.57 -14.07
C ILE A 98 14.23 -8.04 -13.09
N CYS A 99 14.52 -6.92 -12.41
CA CYS A 99 13.60 -6.29 -11.47
C CYS A 99 12.30 -5.86 -12.18
N LEU A 100 12.43 -5.18 -13.32
CA LEU A 100 11.31 -4.72 -14.13
C LEU A 100 10.47 -5.89 -14.65
N THR A 101 11.12 -6.98 -15.08
CA THR A 101 10.44 -8.22 -15.50
C THR A 101 9.68 -8.86 -14.34
N GLY A 102 10.25 -8.88 -13.12
CA GLY A 102 9.59 -9.39 -11.93
C GLY A 102 8.31 -8.62 -11.57
N ILE A 103 8.35 -7.29 -11.66
CA ILE A 103 7.18 -6.42 -11.42
C ILE A 103 6.09 -6.67 -12.47
N VAL A 104 6.46 -6.75 -13.75
CA VAL A 104 5.53 -7.05 -14.85
C VAL A 104 4.91 -8.44 -14.68
N PHE A 105 5.71 -9.45 -14.36
CA PHE A 105 5.24 -10.80 -14.11
C PHE A 105 4.28 -10.89 -12.92
N HIS A 106 4.60 -10.19 -11.83
CA HIS A 106 3.72 -10.08 -10.67
C HIS A 106 2.37 -9.43 -11.04
N CYS A 107 2.39 -8.36 -11.84
CA CYS A 107 1.18 -7.70 -12.33
C CYS A 107 0.31 -8.62 -13.20
N ILE A 108 0.92 -9.40 -14.10
CA ILE A 108 0.23 -10.37 -14.95
C ILE A 108 -0.40 -11.48 -14.11
N LEU A 109 0.35 -12.10 -13.19
CA LEU A 109 -0.17 -13.15 -12.31
C LEU A 109 -1.33 -12.66 -11.44
N LYS A 110 -1.20 -11.45 -10.88
CA LYS A 110 -2.27 -10.80 -10.11
C LYS A 110 -3.51 -10.62 -10.99
N PHE A 111 -3.36 -10.08 -12.19
CA PHE A 111 -4.47 -9.85 -13.11
C PHE A 111 -5.16 -11.16 -13.53
N TYR A 112 -4.40 -12.21 -13.85
CA TYR A 112 -4.95 -13.52 -14.17
C TYR A 112 -5.71 -14.14 -13.00
N THR A 113 -5.18 -14.02 -11.78
CA THR A 113 -5.85 -14.50 -10.57
C THR A 113 -7.16 -13.76 -10.34
N LEU A 114 -7.18 -12.44 -10.53
CA LEU A 114 -8.38 -11.62 -10.39
C LEU A 114 -9.43 -11.90 -11.48
N GLN A 115 -9.01 -12.21 -12.70
CA GLN A 115 -9.91 -12.62 -13.78
C GLN A 115 -10.55 -13.98 -13.52
N LYS A 116 -9.86 -14.88 -12.82
CA LYS A 116 -10.40 -16.19 -12.45
C LYS A 116 -11.45 -16.11 -11.33
N GLU A 117 -11.55 -14.98 -10.61
CA GLU A 117 -12.41 -14.81 -9.43
C GLU A 117 -13.74 -14.04 -9.65
N LYS A 118 -14.24 -13.88 -10.87
CA LYS A 118 -15.62 -13.37 -11.09
C LYS A 118 -16.51 -14.37 -11.85
N PRO A 119 -17.72 -14.77 -11.36
CA PRO A 119 -18.32 -14.58 -10.02
C PRO A 119 -18.79 -15.89 -9.35
N VAL A 120 -18.42 -16.11 -8.10
CA VAL A 120 -19.17 -16.98 -7.16
C VAL A 120 -19.54 -16.20 -5.88
N ASN A 121 -18.67 -15.29 -5.42
CA ASN A 121 -18.92 -14.52 -4.20
C ASN A 121 -19.85 -13.31 -4.37
N THR A 122 -19.90 -12.68 -5.56
CA THR A 122 -20.85 -11.58 -5.80
C THR A 122 -22.29 -12.09 -5.82
N ASP A 123 -22.52 -13.28 -6.36
CA ASP A 123 -23.84 -13.91 -6.37
C ASP A 123 -24.23 -14.46 -5.00
N LEU A 124 -23.28 -15.01 -4.23
CA LEU A 124 -23.54 -15.45 -2.85
C LEU A 124 -23.88 -14.27 -1.92
N VAL A 125 -23.14 -13.16 -2.01
CA VAL A 125 -23.43 -11.94 -1.23
C VAL A 125 -24.74 -11.28 -1.67
N ALA A 126 -25.06 -11.29 -2.97
CA ALA A 126 -26.36 -10.81 -3.47
C ALA A 126 -27.51 -11.72 -3.03
N THR A 127 -27.31 -13.04 -3.05
CA THR A 127 -28.29 -14.04 -2.62
C THR A 127 -28.55 -13.96 -1.12
N GLU A 128 -27.51 -13.84 -0.28
CA GLU A 128 -27.69 -13.64 1.17
C GLU A 128 -28.47 -12.37 1.49
N ARG A 129 -28.20 -11.25 0.80
CA ARG A 129 -28.96 -10.00 0.98
C ARG A 129 -30.43 -10.15 0.57
N LEU A 130 -30.71 -10.93 -0.48
CA LEU A 130 -32.07 -11.23 -0.90
C LEU A 130 -32.79 -12.18 0.07
N LEU A 131 -32.07 -13.14 0.65
CA LEU A 131 -32.61 -14.03 1.67
C LEU A 131 -32.92 -13.29 2.97
N LEU A 132 -32.03 -12.39 3.42
CA LEU A 132 -32.29 -11.55 4.59
C LEU A 132 -33.51 -10.63 4.36
N ARG A 133 -33.64 -10.02 3.18
CA ARG A 133 -34.85 -9.26 2.81
C ARG A 133 -36.11 -10.12 2.80
N ARG A 134 -36.03 -11.38 2.35
CA ARG A 134 -37.18 -12.29 2.38
C ARG A 134 -37.56 -12.70 3.80
N LEU A 135 -36.59 -12.94 4.68
CA LEU A 135 -36.83 -13.27 6.08
C LEU A 135 -37.47 -12.08 6.81
N GLU A 136 -36.97 -10.87 6.59
CA GLU A 136 -37.55 -9.64 7.14
C GLU A 136 -39.01 -9.44 6.68
N SER A 137 -39.30 -9.69 5.39
CA SER A 137 -40.67 -9.63 4.88
C SER A 137 -41.60 -10.73 5.41
N ALA A 138 -41.05 -11.89 5.80
CA ALA A 138 -41.82 -13.00 6.36
C ALA A 138 -42.16 -12.76 7.84
N ASP A 139 -41.26 -12.14 8.60
CA ASP A 139 -41.53 -11.70 9.97
C ASP A 139 -42.57 -10.56 10.01
N GLU A 140 -42.54 -9.62 9.04
CA GLU A 140 -43.58 -8.57 8.92
C GLU A 140 -44.98 -9.15 8.68
N TRP A 141 -45.12 -10.16 7.79
CA TRP A 141 -46.38 -10.86 7.56
C TRP A 141 -46.86 -11.66 8.78
N SER A 142 -45.92 -12.16 9.59
CA SER A 142 -46.22 -12.94 10.79
C SER A 142 -46.77 -12.07 11.93
N LEU A 143 -46.30 -10.82 12.04
CA LEU A 143 -46.79 -9.87 13.03
C LEU A 143 -48.18 -9.32 12.68
N ASP A 144 -48.49 -9.14 11.38
CA ASP A 144 -49.78 -8.61 10.96
C ASP A 144 -50.90 -9.66 11.07
N GLY A 145 -50.58 -10.93 10.81
CA GLY A 145 -51.51 -12.06 10.97
C GLY A 145 -51.97 -12.31 12.41
N ASP A 146 -51.05 -12.26 13.38
CA ASP A 146 -51.41 -12.41 14.80
C ASP A 146 -52.25 -11.23 15.30
N SER A 147 -52.00 -10.02 14.80
CA SER A 147 -52.76 -8.83 15.19
C SER A 147 -54.25 -8.89 14.76
N ASN A 148 -54.52 -9.49 13.60
CA ASN A 148 -55.87 -9.63 13.08
C ASN A 148 -56.63 -10.78 13.76
N THR A 149 -55.96 -11.90 14.01
CA THR A 149 -56.56 -13.06 14.72
C THR A 149 -56.87 -12.76 16.19
N ARG A 150 -56.04 -11.96 16.88
CA ARG A 150 -56.33 -11.53 18.26
C ARG A 150 -57.45 -10.50 18.36
N ARG A 151 -57.71 -9.70 17.32
CA ARG A 151 -58.87 -8.80 17.26
C ARG A 151 -60.17 -9.55 17.04
N THR A 152 -60.17 -10.62 16.25
CA THR A 152 -61.37 -11.42 16.00
C THR A 152 -61.78 -12.26 17.21
N SER A 153 -60.83 -12.74 18.03
CA SER A 153 -61.15 -13.53 19.24
C SER A 153 -61.59 -12.70 20.46
N LEU A 154 -61.61 -11.37 20.35
CA LEU A 154 -61.98 -10.44 21.43
C LEU A 154 -63.36 -9.80 21.21
N ASN A 155 -64.00 -10.11 20.06
CA ASN A 155 -65.33 -9.65 19.69
C ASN A 155 -66.39 -10.76 19.68
N ASP A 156 -66.03 -11.99 20.07
CA ASP A 156 -66.92 -13.11 20.40
C ASP A 156 -66.89 -13.35 21.92
#